data_AF-A0A8C5JQX9-F1
#
_entry.id   AF-A0A8C5JQX9-F1
#
_cell.length_a   1.000
_cell.length_b   1.000
_cell.length_c   1.000
_cell.angle_alpha   90.00
_cell.angle_beta   90.00
_cell.angle_gamma   90.00
#
_symmetry.space_group_name_H-M   'P 1'
#
loop_
_entity.id
_entity.type
_entity.pdbx_description
1 polymer ?
#
loop_
_entity_poly.entity_id
_entity_poly.type
_entity_poly.pdbx_seq_one_letter_code
_entity_poly.pdbx_strand_id
1 'polypeptide(L)'
;MPWPPCLSVSLSLLSLSLVSPALGAPGGALSFLALGDWGGLPEPPFVTPRQVATAAAMGRAAAELGGDFVLALGDNFYYEGVKDEWDPRFQDTFERVFVSPGLRGVPWFVMAGNHDHAGNVTAQLRYSRHSPRWYGRDTGSPRVPKCPRGSPRVRCGHGQVRYGQVRQGQTGVTGTGEHRVSAYLCGRDHNLQYLEEGGVAYVLSGAGNFMEESRPHERSVPPGALRFFYGSPESPGGFAHVRLEPRGATVTFLESTGRVLHRVTLPPRL
;
A
#
# COMPACT_ATOMS: atom_id res chain seq x y z
N MET A 1 64.71 25.42 17.48
CA MET A 1 63.29 25.49 17.87
C MET A 1 62.54 24.38 17.14
N PRO A 2 62.17 23.27 17.80
CA PRO A 2 61.30 22.26 17.21
C PRO A 2 59.85 22.45 17.67
N TRP A 3 58.93 22.16 16.75
CA TRP A 3 57.47 22.20 16.91
C TRP A 3 56.99 21.07 17.83
N PRO A 4 55.81 21.17 18.50
CA PRO A 4 55.27 20.08 19.29
C PRO A 4 54.64 18.99 18.39
N PRO A 5 54.53 17.73 18.86
CA PRO A 5 53.96 16.63 18.08
C PRO A 5 52.43 16.75 17.97
N CYS A 6 51.91 16.47 16.77
CA CYS A 6 50.49 16.32 16.50
C CYS A 6 49.92 15.09 17.23
N LEU A 7 48.96 15.32 18.13
CA LEU A 7 48.11 14.27 18.69
C LEU A 7 47.10 13.82 17.63
N SER A 8 47.25 12.58 17.16
CA SER A 8 46.23 11.86 16.39
C SER A 8 45.13 11.41 17.36
N VAL A 9 43.96 12.04 17.28
CA VAL A 9 42.74 11.53 17.92
C VAL A 9 42.08 10.58 16.93
N SER A 10 42.23 9.28 17.15
CA SER A 10 41.52 8.26 16.41
C SER A 10 40.05 8.27 16.84
N LEU A 11 39.17 8.87 16.04
CA LEU A 11 37.73 8.81 16.23
C LEU A 11 37.27 7.38 15.85
N SER A 12 37.18 6.50 16.84
CA SER A 12 36.46 5.24 16.70
C SER A 12 34.99 5.55 16.46
N LEU A 13 34.55 5.47 15.20
CA LEU A 13 33.15 5.49 14.82
C LEU A 13 32.49 4.27 15.46
N LEU A 14 31.85 4.45 16.63
CA LEU A 14 30.82 3.53 17.07
C LEU A 14 29.75 3.55 15.99
N SER A 15 29.67 2.47 15.20
CA SER A 15 28.53 2.19 14.37
C SER A 15 27.31 2.08 15.29
N LEU A 16 26.53 3.16 15.39
CA LEU A 16 25.15 3.06 15.86
C LEU A 16 24.44 2.18 14.84
N SER A 17 24.38 0.88 15.14
CA SER A 17 23.36 0.02 14.55
C SER A 17 22.02 0.68 14.88
N LEU A 18 21.41 1.29 13.87
CA LEU A 18 20.03 1.75 13.95
C LEU A 18 19.19 0.54 14.33
N VAL A 19 18.82 0.46 15.61
CA VAL A 19 17.81 -0.47 16.07
C VAL A 19 16.54 -0.04 15.37
N SER A 20 16.16 -0.74 14.31
CA SER A 20 14.85 -0.57 13.70
C SER A 20 13.82 -0.69 14.82
N PRO A 21 12.94 0.30 15.05
CA PRO A 21 11.87 0.14 16.01
C PRO A 21 11.10 -1.10 15.58
N ALA A 22 10.87 -2.02 16.51
CA ALA A 22 10.03 -3.16 16.25
C ALA A 22 8.67 -2.64 15.81
N LEU A 23 8.36 -2.80 14.51
CA LEU A 23 7.06 -2.47 13.94
C LEU A 23 5.99 -3.27 14.68
N GLY A 24 5.14 -2.58 15.43
CA GLY A 24 4.09 -3.17 16.26
C GLY A 24 3.78 -2.29 17.47
N ALA A 25 2.57 -1.72 17.49
CA ALA A 25 2.08 -0.98 18.64
C ALA A 25 2.07 -1.85 19.92
N PRO A 26 2.27 -1.25 21.12
CA PRO A 26 2.08 -1.97 22.38
C PRO A 26 0.65 -2.53 22.42
N GLY A 27 0.52 -3.86 22.52
CA GLY A 27 -0.77 -4.56 22.51
C GLY A 27 -0.94 -5.61 21.41
N GLY A 28 0.05 -5.81 20.54
CA GLY A 28 0.02 -6.88 19.52
C GLY A 28 -0.94 -6.60 18.36
N ALA A 29 -1.30 -5.33 18.15
CA ALA A 29 -2.05 -4.85 17.00
C ALA A 29 -1.10 -4.34 15.91
N LEU A 30 -1.49 -4.51 14.65
CA LEU A 30 -0.78 -4.05 13.46
C LEU A 30 -1.76 -3.27 12.59
N SER A 31 -1.43 -2.04 12.23
CA SER A 31 -2.25 -1.15 11.41
C SER A 31 -1.51 -0.73 10.16
N PHE A 32 -2.19 -0.60 9.04
CA PHE A 32 -1.57 -0.15 7.79
C PHE A 32 -2.58 0.52 6.87
N LEU A 33 -2.08 1.38 5.99
CA LEU A 33 -2.85 1.96 4.92
C LEU A 33 -2.65 1.13 3.64
N ALA A 34 -3.69 0.96 2.84
CA ALA A 34 -3.64 0.26 1.56
C ALA A 34 -4.12 1.20 0.44
N LEU A 35 -3.29 1.38 -0.58
CA LEU A 35 -3.50 2.35 -1.66
C LEU A 35 -3.03 1.76 -2.98
N GLY A 36 -3.91 1.66 -3.97
CA GLY A 36 -3.58 1.34 -5.36
C GLY A 36 -3.77 2.55 -6.27
N ASP A 37 -3.20 2.46 -7.48
CA ASP A 37 -3.61 3.29 -8.61
C ASP A 37 -3.42 4.77 -8.31
N TRP A 38 -2.28 5.11 -7.73
CA TRP A 38 -1.96 6.42 -7.17
C TRP A 38 -0.95 7.20 -8.02
N GLY A 39 -0.47 6.62 -9.12
CA GLY A 39 0.73 7.05 -9.82
C GLY A 39 0.68 8.29 -10.70
N GLY A 40 -0.08 9.32 -10.33
CA GLY A 40 -0.06 10.63 -10.99
C GLY A 40 -0.33 10.57 -12.51
N LEU A 41 0.43 11.36 -13.28
CA LEU A 41 0.41 11.41 -14.75
C LEU A 41 1.83 11.51 -15.32
N PRO A 42 2.07 11.10 -16.59
CA PRO A 42 3.41 11.10 -17.19
C PRO A 42 3.94 12.48 -17.56
N GLU A 43 3.09 13.51 -17.60
CA GLU A 43 3.49 14.88 -17.94
C GLU A 43 3.63 15.75 -16.67
N PRO A 44 4.58 16.70 -16.64
CA PRO A 44 4.68 17.68 -15.57
C PRO A 44 3.32 18.37 -15.30
N PRO A 45 2.92 18.55 -14.03
CA PRO A 45 3.71 18.38 -12.80
C PRO A 45 3.77 16.95 -12.24
N PHE A 46 3.42 15.94 -13.03
CA PHE A 46 3.47 14.50 -12.72
C PHE A 46 2.51 14.03 -11.62
N VAL A 47 1.54 14.87 -11.26
CA VAL A 47 0.57 14.64 -10.18
C VAL A 47 -0.83 14.97 -10.64
N THR A 48 -1.83 14.48 -9.91
CA THR A 48 -3.23 14.91 -10.07
C THR A 48 -3.75 15.54 -8.77
N PRO A 49 -4.81 16.38 -8.84
CA PRO A 49 -5.47 16.89 -7.64
C PRO A 49 -5.97 15.76 -6.71
N ARG A 50 -6.43 14.65 -7.29
CA ARG A 50 -6.91 13.46 -6.55
C ARG A 50 -5.78 12.81 -5.77
N GLN A 51 -4.65 12.58 -6.41
CA GLN A 51 -3.46 12.04 -5.77
C GLN A 51 -3.03 12.88 -4.56
N VAL A 52 -2.93 14.20 -4.75
CA VAL A 52 -2.53 15.12 -3.68
C VAL A 52 -3.54 15.12 -2.54
N ALA A 53 -4.84 15.14 -2.84
CA ALA A 53 -5.90 15.05 -1.83
C ALA A 53 -5.82 13.74 -1.03
N THR A 54 -5.62 12.62 -1.72
CA THR A 54 -5.48 11.29 -1.12
C THR A 54 -4.24 11.21 -0.23
N ALA A 55 -3.09 11.71 -0.68
CA ALA A 55 -1.86 11.75 0.11
C ALA A 55 -2.01 12.58 1.40
N ALA A 56 -2.69 13.72 1.33
CA ALA A 56 -3.00 14.54 2.49
C ALA A 56 -3.93 13.81 3.48
N ALA A 57 -4.96 13.13 2.97
CA ALA A 57 -5.91 12.36 3.78
C ALA A 57 -5.27 11.14 4.46
N MET A 58 -4.41 10.41 3.76
CA MET A 58 -3.60 9.34 4.34
C MET A 58 -2.68 9.87 5.44
N GLY A 59 -2.12 11.07 5.25
CA GLY A 59 -1.33 11.78 6.27
C GLY A 59 -2.08 11.98 7.58
N ARG A 60 -3.32 12.47 7.49
CA ARG A 60 -4.20 12.65 8.65
C ARG A 60 -4.60 11.31 9.27
N ALA A 61 -5.03 10.35 8.44
CA ALA A 61 -5.42 9.03 8.90
C ALA A 61 -4.29 8.29 9.63
N ALA A 62 -3.05 8.36 9.13
CA ALA A 62 -1.91 7.74 9.80
C ALA A 62 -1.62 8.39 11.16
N ALA A 63 -1.79 9.72 11.29
CA ALA A 63 -1.63 10.43 12.56
C ALA A 63 -2.74 10.11 13.58
N GLU A 64 -3.97 9.92 13.11
CA GLU A 64 -5.15 9.71 13.97
C GLU A 64 -5.40 8.24 14.31
N LEU A 65 -5.22 7.34 13.34
CA LEU A 65 -5.59 5.93 13.42
C LEU A 65 -4.39 4.99 13.55
N GLY A 66 -3.18 5.50 13.27
CA GLY A 66 -1.97 4.71 13.13
C GLY A 66 -1.73 4.23 11.69
N GLY A 67 -0.54 3.70 11.48
CA GLY A 67 -0.08 3.22 10.18
C GLY A 67 1.36 2.75 10.29
N ASP A 68 1.54 1.49 10.70
CA ASP A 68 2.86 0.86 10.83
C ASP A 68 3.56 0.78 9.46
N PHE A 69 2.78 0.66 8.39
CA PHE A 69 3.28 0.72 7.01
C PHE A 69 2.18 1.16 6.03
N VAL A 70 2.59 1.44 4.79
CA VAL A 70 1.71 1.56 3.62
C VAL A 70 1.92 0.34 2.73
N LEU A 71 0.83 -0.25 2.26
CA LEU A 71 0.83 -1.28 1.23
C LEU A 71 0.39 -0.63 -0.10
N ALA A 72 1.34 -0.41 -1.00
CA ALA A 72 1.06 0.15 -2.33
C ALA A 72 0.71 -0.98 -3.30
N LEU A 73 -0.54 -0.97 -3.79
CA LEU A 73 -1.18 -2.07 -4.51
C LEU A 73 -0.96 -2.03 -6.04
N GLY A 74 0.08 -1.35 -6.50
CA GLY A 74 0.46 -1.24 -7.92
C GLY A 74 -0.16 -0.06 -8.66
N ASP A 75 0.28 0.10 -9.90
CA ASP A 75 0.10 1.30 -10.74
C ASP A 75 0.66 2.55 -10.05
N ASN A 76 1.94 2.41 -9.68
CA ASN A 76 2.70 3.38 -8.92
C ASN A 76 3.11 4.59 -9.76
N PHE A 77 3.26 4.41 -11.08
CA PHE A 77 3.56 5.48 -12.02
C PHE A 77 2.82 5.27 -13.36
N TYR A 78 1.82 6.12 -13.63
CA TYR A 78 1.10 6.10 -14.90
C TYR A 78 1.85 6.82 -16.02
N TYR A 79 1.75 6.42 -17.29
CA TYR A 79 1.08 5.19 -17.81
C TYR A 79 2.08 4.09 -18.19
N GLU A 80 3.37 4.37 -18.20
CA GLU A 80 4.41 3.42 -18.64
C GLU A 80 5.53 3.33 -17.60
N GLY A 81 5.17 3.41 -16.32
CA GLY A 81 6.10 3.25 -15.22
C GLY A 81 7.17 4.35 -15.19
N VAL A 82 8.37 3.93 -14.80
CA VAL A 82 9.59 4.76 -14.76
C VAL A 82 10.63 4.21 -15.74
N LYS A 83 11.55 5.06 -16.18
CA LYS A 83 12.62 4.70 -17.12
C LYS A 83 13.77 3.98 -16.41
N ASP A 84 14.24 4.53 -15.30
CA ASP A 84 15.32 4.01 -14.48
C ASP A 84 15.15 4.46 -13.00
N GLU A 85 16.10 4.09 -12.14
CA GLU A 85 16.05 4.40 -10.69
C GLU A 85 16.30 5.88 -10.34
N TRP A 86 16.62 6.70 -11.35
CA TRP A 86 16.87 8.15 -11.24
C TRP A 86 15.75 8.98 -11.88
N ASP A 87 14.69 8.32 -12.37
CA ASP A 87 13.55 8.98 -13.00
C ASP A 87 12.94 10.04 -12.05
N PRO A 88 12.77 11.31 -12.48
CA PRO A 88 12.23 12.38 -11.64
C PRO A 88 10.83 12.05 -11.09
N ARG A 89 10.09 11.14 -11.75
CA ARG A 89 8.79 10.65 -11.27
C ARG A 89 8.84 10.12 -9.84
N PHE A 90 9.94 9.50 -9.40
CA PHE A 90 10.07 9.09 -7.99
C PHE A 90 10.00 10.29 -7.04
N GLN A 91 10.64 11.40 -7.38
CA GLN A 91 10.60 12.60 -6.56
C GLN A 91 9.25 13.30 -6.66
N ASP A 92 8.76 13.51 -7.88
CA ASP A 92 7.62 14.40 -8.11
C ASP A 92 6.27 13.71 -7.89
N THR A 93 6.14 12.41 -8.17
CA THR A 93 4.91 11.65 -7.96
C THR A 93 4.86 10.95 -6.61
N PHE A 94 6.00 10.61 -6.02
CA PHE A 94 6.04 9.91 -4.73
C PHE A 94 6.60 10.78 -3.59
N GLU A 95 7.88 11.15 -3.64
CA GLU A 95 8.54 11.74 -2.47
C GLU A 95 7.95 13.08 -2.06
N ARG A 96 7.64 13.96 -3.02
CA ARG A 96 7.08 15.30 -2.79
C ARG A 96 5.57 15.29 -2.54
N VAL A 97 4.87 14.21 -2.88
CA VAL A 97 3.42 14.10 -2.71
C VAL A 97 3.08 13.54 -1.33
N PHE A 98 3.72 12.44 -0.94
CA PHE A 98 3.44 11.75 0.33
C PHE A 98 4.31 12.30 1.47
N VAL A 99 4.30 13.62 1.66
CA VAL A 99 5.19 14.35 2.60
C VAL A 99 4.59 14.64 3.97
N SER A 100 3.29 14.36 4.15
CA SER A 100 2.57 14.64 5.40
C SER A 100 3.32 14.07 6.62
N PRO A 101 3.37 14.78 7.77
CA PRO A 101 4.12 14.32 8.95
C PRO A 101 3.80 12.89 9.38
N GLY A 102 2.52 12.49 9.33
CA GLY A 102 2.06 11.14 9.65
C GLY A 102 2.51 10.04 8.67
N LEU A 103 3.05 10.38 7.50
CA LEU A 103 3.51 9.44 6.47
C LEU A 103 5.00 9.52 6.16
N ARG A 104 5.67 10.63 6.47
CA ARG A 104 7.04 10.89 6.03
C ARG A 104 8.04 9.83 6.48
N GLY A 105 7.82 9.24 7.66
CA GLY A 105 8.63 8.16 8.21
C GLY A 105 8.04 6.75 8.07
N VAL A 106 6.87 6.61 7.43
CA VAL A 106 6.16 5.33 7.34
C VAL A 106 6.73 4.52 6.18
N PRO A 107 7.09 3.24 6.38
CA PRO A 107 7.60 2.37 5.33
C PRO A 107 6.52 1.99 4.31
N TRP A 108 6.85 2.00 3.02
CA TRP A 108 6.00 1.61 1.90
C TRP A 108 6.46 0.26 1.34
N PHE A 109 5.59 -0.74 1.43
CA PHE A 109 5.78 -2.02 0.74
C PHE A 109 5.08 -1.95 -0.60
N VAL A 110 5.88 -1.93 -1.65
CA VAL A 110 5.41 -1.61 -3.00
C VAL A 110 5.37 -2.86 -3.85
N MET A 111 4.26 -3.04 -4.56
CA MET A 111 4.16 -4.02 -5.64
C MET A 111 3.90 -3.34 -6.98
N ALA A 112 4.29 -3.98 -8.07
CA ALA A 112 4.09 -3.46 -9.42
C ALA A 112 2.69 -3.80 -9.95
N GLY A 113 2.10 -2.86 -10.67
CA GLY A 113 0.92 -3.05 -11.49
C GLY A 113 1.23 -3.11 -12.99
N ASN A 114 0.20 -3.08 -13.83
CA ASN A 114 0.38 -3.20 -15.27
C ASN A 114 1.09 -1.99 -15.89
N HIS A 115 0.80 -0.77 -15.41
CA HIS A 115 1.46 0.43 -15.92
C HIS A 115 2.94 0.43 -15.52
N ASP A 116 3.25 -0.09 -14.33
CA ASP A 116 4.63 -0.29 -13.88
C ASP A 116 5.38 -1.31 -14.75
N HIS A 117 4.72 -2.41 -15.11
CA HIS A 117 5.26 -3.46 -15.98
C HIS A 117 5.44 -3.01 -17.44
N ALA A 118 4.72 -1.98 -17.90
CA ALA A 118 4.97 -1.36 -19.19
C ALA A 118 6.29 -0.54 -19.20
N GLY A 119 6.77 -0.13 -18.02
CA GLY A 119 8.07 0.52 -17.83
C GLY A 119 9.12 -0.41 -17.23
N ASN A 120 9.96 0.17 -16.35
CA ASN A 120 11.06 -0.53 -15.72
C ASN A 120 10.76 -0.90 -14.25
N VAL A 121 10.14 -2.05 -14.01
CA VAL A 121 9.92 -2.56 -12.63
C VAL A 121 11.23 -2.79 -11.88
N THR A 122 12.32 -3.15 -12.57
CA THR A 122 13.63 -3.33 -11.92
C THR A 122 14.13 -2.01 -11.31
N ALA A 123 13.86 -0.88 -11.96
CA ALA A 123 14.15 0.44 -11.40
C ALA A 123 13.36 0.70 -10.11
N GLN A 124 12.06 0.35 -10.08
CA GLN A 124 11.26 0.44 -8.85
C GLN A 124 11.82 -0.44 -7.73
N LEU A 125 12.32 -1.64 -8.03
CA LEU A 125 12.98 -2.47 -7.02
C LEU A 125 14.27 -1.82 -6.49
N ARG A 126 15.12 -1.30 -7.39
CA ARG A 126 16.39 -0.68 -7.03
C ARG A 126 16.24 0.67 -6.34
N TYR A 127 15.12 1.37 -6.55
CA TYR A 127 14.83 2.62 -5.85
C TYR A 127 14.78 2.48 -4.32
N SER A 128 14.62 1.25 -3.80
CA SER A 128 14.80 0.93 -2.37
C SER A 128 16.19 1.27 -1.82
N ARG A 129 17.19 1.48 -2.70
CA ARG A 129 18.54 1.96 -2.34
C ARG A 129 18.63 3.47 -2.17
N HIS A 130 17.67 4.21 -2.72
CA HIS A 130 17.64 5.68 -2.75
C HIS A 130 16.68 6.26 -1.71
N SER A 131 15.63 5.53 -1.37
CA SER A 131 14.61 5.98 -0.40
C SER A 131 14.51 5.03 0.79
N PRO A 132 14.67 5.53 2.04
CA PRO A 132 14.63 4.68 3.23
C PRO A 132 13.23 4.17 3.56
N ARG A 133 12.21 4.65 2.85
CA ARG A 133 10.80 4.27 3.05
C ARG A 133 10.20 3.54 1.86
N TRP A 134 10.95 3.29 0.79
CA TRP A 134 10.46 2.55 -0.37
C TRP A 134 11.01 1.12 -0.35
N TYR A 135 10.13 0.13 -0.30
CA TYR A 135 10.51 -1.28 -0.29
C TYR A 135 9.84 -2.03 -1.43
N GLY A 136 10.49 -1.96 -2.60
CA GLY A 136 10.24 -2.87 -3.71
C GLY A 136 11.08 -4.13 -3.53
N ARG A 137 10.45 -5.31 -3.47
CA ARG A 137 11.09 -6.56 -3.04
C ARG A 137 12.35 -6.93 -3.84
N ASP A 138 13.52 -6.55 -3.32
CA ASP A 138 14.84 -7.08 -3.68
C ASP A 138 15.41 -7.94 -2.53
N THR A 139 16.61 -8.51 -2.71
CA THR A 139 17.21 -9.45 -1.74
C THR A 139 17.69 -8.81 -0.42
N GLY A 140 17.49 -7.50 -0.19
CA GLY A 140 17.90 -6.79 1.04
C GLY A 140 16.78 -6.07 1.78
N SER A 141 15.60 -5.94 1.18
CA SER A 141 14.48 -5.19 1.75
C SER A 141 13.90 -5.87 3.01
N PRO A 142 13.51 -5.10 4.05
CA PRO A 142 12.75 -5.61 5.18
C PRO A 142 11.52 -6.40 4.72
N ARG A 143 11.17 -7.43 5.48
CA ARG A 143 9.93 -8.17 5.22
C ARG A 143 8.74 -7.37 5.74
N VAL A 144 7.63 -7.44 5.03
CA VAL A 144 6.32 -6.99 5.55
C VAL A 144 6.12 -7.58 6.95
N PRO A 145 5.73 -6.77 7.95
CA PRO A 145 5.48 -7.26 9.31
C PRO A 145 4.52 -8.46 9.29
N LYS A 146 4.81 -9.47 10.12
CA LYS A 146 3.95 -10.65 10.23
C LYS A 146 2.62 -10.26 10.89
N CYS A 147 1.50 -10.79 10.39
CA CYS A 147 0.21 -10.60 11.03
C CYS A 147 0.26 -11.13 12.49
N PRO A 148 -0.39 -10.44 13.45
CA PRO A 148 -0.52 -10.93 14.82
C PRO A 148 -1.07 -12.37 14.88
N ARG A 149 -0.65 -13.16 15.87
CA ARG A 149 -1.21 -14.51 16.05
C ARG A 149 -2.71 -14.42 16.32
N GLY A 150 -3.51 -15.26 15.65
CA GLY A 150 -4.97 -15.28 15.74
C GLY A 150 -5.68 -14.30 14.79
N SER A 151 -4.96 -13.32 14.24
CA SER A 151 -5.55 -12.36 13.29
C SER A 151 -5.82 -12.98 11.91
N PRO A 152 -6.75 -12.41 11.13
CA PRO A 152 -6.97 -12.73 9.71
C PRO A 152 -5.67 -12.74 8.89
N ARG A 153 -5.49 -13.75 8.02
CA ARG A 153 -4.36 -13.78 7.07
C ARG A 153 -4.66 -12.91 5.86
N VAL A 154 -3.77 -11.95 5.59
CA VAL A 154 -3.90 -11.03 4.46
C VAL A 154 -2.97 -11.45 3.32
N ARG A 155 -3.49 -11.44 2.09
CA ARG A 155 -2.72 -11.51 0.84
C ARG A 155 -3.02 -10.26 0.01
N CYS A 156 -2.09 -9.86 -0.85
CA CYS A 156 -2.30 -8.75 -1.77
C CYS A 156 -1.83 -9.10 -3.18
N GLY A 157 -2.40 -8.40 -4.16
CA GLY A 157 -2.00 -8.49 -5.55
C GLY A 157 -2.53 -7.32 -6.37
N HIS A 158 -1.86 -6.99 -7.48
CA HIS A 158 -2.33 -6.02 -8.44
C HIS A 158 -3.03 -6.78 -9.57
N GLY A 159 -4.35 -6.65 -9.60
CA GLY A 159 -5.23 -7.34 -10.53
C GLY A 159 -6.67 -7.22 -10.06
N GLN A 160 -7.61 -7.17 -11.01
CA GLN A 160 -9.03 -7.18 -10.69
C GLN A 160 -9.39 -8.50 -10.00
N VAL A 161 -10.22 -8.43 -8.95
CA VAL A 161 -10.91 -9.62 -8.45
C VAL A 161 -12.00 -9.98 -9.46
N ARG A 162 -11.62 -10.67 -10.54
CA ARG A 162 -12.57 -11.34 -11.44
C ARG A 162 -12.77 -12.76 -10.94
N TYR A 163 -13.97 -13.04 -10.44
CA TYR A 163 -14.35 -14.41 -10.11
C TYR A 163 -14.24 -15.30 -11.36
N GLY A 164 -13.58 -16.46 -11.25
CA GLY A 164 -13.41 -17.42 -12.35
C GLY A 164 -12.22 -17.19 -13.30
N GLN A 165 -11.50 -16.06 -13.24
CA GLN A 165 -10.22 -15.89 -13.93
C GLN A 165 -9.22 -15.10 -13.08
N VAL A 166 -8.67 -15.78 -12.08
CA VAL A 166 -7.24 -15.62 -11.80
C VAL A 166 -6.50 -16.16 -13.03
N ARG A 167 -6.28 -15.33 -14.06
CA ARG A 167 -5.47 -15.74 -15.22
C ARG A 167 -4.06 -16.09 -14.74
N GLN A 168 -3.73 -17.39 -14.74
CA GLN A 168 -2.42 -18.05 -14.83
C GLN A 168 -1.16 -17.45 -14.15
N GLY A 169 -1.29 -16.52 -13.21
CA GLY A 169 -0.15 -15.92 -12.48
C GLY A 169 -0.35 -15.76 -10.97
N GLN A 170 -1.57 -15.90 -10.44
CA GLN A 170 -1.86 -15.77 -8.99
C GLN A 170 -2.50 -17.04 -8.42
N THR A 171 -1.91 -18.20 -8.67
CA THR A 171 -2.31 -19.44 -7.99
C THR A 171 -2.25 -19.24 -6.46
N GLY A 172 -3.39 -19.39 -5.78
CA GLY A 172 -3.45 -19.52 -4.32
C GLY A 172 -4.40 -18.59 -3.55
N VAL A 173 -5.34 -17.89 -4.20
CA VAL A 173 -6.43 -17.20 -3.44
C VAL A 173 -7.56 -18.19 -3.07
N THR A 174 -7.75 -19.26 -3.84
CA THR A 174 -8.85 -20.25 -3.67
C THR A 174 -8.39 -21.64 -3.23
N GLY A 175 -7.19 -21.78 -2.67
CA GLY A 175 -6.68 -23.09 -2.24
C GLY A 175 -7.54 -23.72 -1.13
N THR A 176 -8.12 -24.89 -1.41
CA THR A 176 -8.71 -25.78 -0.40
C THR A 176 -7.58 -26.48 0.37
N GLY A 177 -7.14 -25.90 1.49
CA GLY A 177 -6.08 -26.44 2.36
C GLY A 177 -5.61 -25.42 3.40
N GLU A 178 -4.67 -25.81 4.28
CA GLU A 178 -4.18 -25.09 5.49
C GLU A 178 -3.75 -23.61 5.31
N HIS A 179 -3.68 -23.14 4.06
CA HIS A 179 -3.33 -21.78 3.63
C HIS A 179 -4.54 -20.88 3.30
N ARG A 180 -5.74 -21.14 3.84
CA ARG A 180 -6.91 -20.24 3.70
C ARG A 180 -6.57 -18.81 4.14
N VAL A 181 -6.55 -17.89 3.20
CA VAL A 181 -6.48 -16.44 3.45
C VAL A 181 -7.83 -15.95 3.97
N SER A 182 -7.81 -14.92 4.80
CA SER A 182 -9.02 -14.28 5.33
C SER A 182 -9.40 -13.02 4.55
N ALA A 183 -8.39 -12.33 4.00
CA ALA A 183 -8.61 -11.18 3.14
C ALA A 183 -7.61 -11.14 1.97
N TYR A 184 -8.08 -10.67 0.82
CA TYR A 184 -7.27 -10.33 -0.35
C TYR A 184 -7.43 -8.85 -0.68
N LEU A 185 -6.31 -8.13 -0.80
CA LEU A 185 -6.27 -6.69 -1.10
C LEU A 185 -5.76 -6.46 -2.53
N CYS A 186 -6.42 -5.56 -3.27
CA CYS A 186 -6.02 -5.19 -4.63
C CYS A 186 -6.41 -3.76 -5.01
N GLY A 187 -5.88 -3.29 -6.12
CA GLY A 187 -6.30 -2.04 -6.80
C GLY A 187 -6.89 -2.36 -8.17
N ARG A 188 -6.33 -1.73 -9.21
CA ARG A 188 -6.61 -1.87 -10.65
C ARG A 188 -7.94 -1.27 -11.12
N ASP A 189 -9.02 -1.49 -10.38
CA ASP A 189 -10.26 -0.74 -10.61
C ASP A 189 -10.17 0.60 -9.89
N HIS A 190 -10.47 1.68 -10.60
CA HIS A 190 -10.38 3.04 -10.08
C HIS A 190 -11.56 3.40 -9.16
N ASN A 191 -11.80 2.61 -8.12
CA ASN A 191 -12.86 2.82 -7.14
C ASN A 191 -12.56 2.06 -5.83
N LEU A 192 -13.51 2.08 -4.88
CA LEU A 192 -13.41 1.38 -3.61
C LEU A 192 -14.50 0.31 -3.51
N GLN A 193 -14.14 -0.91 -3.15
CA GLN A 193 -15.09 -2.01 -3.03
C GLN A 193 -14.77 -2.94 -1.87
N TYR A 194 -15.82 -3.47 -1.24
CA TYR A 194 -15.74 -4.60 -0.34
C TYR A 194 -16.64 -5.72 -0.85
N LEU A 195 -16.07 -6.90 -1.04
CA LEU A 195 -16.79 -8.11 -1.39
C LEU A 195 -16.49 -9.20 -0.37
N GLU A 196 -17.44 -10.10 -0.20
CA GLU A 196 -17.28 -11.28 0.64
C GLU A 196 -17.84 -12.51 -0.03
N GLU A 197 -16.99 -13.55 -0.15
CA GLU A 197 -17.39 -14.80 -0.75
C GLU A 197 -16.58 -15.97 -0.20
N GLY A 198 -17.25 -17.09 0.08
CA GLY A 198 -16.57 -18.30 0.56
C GLY A 198 -15.81 -18.11 1.87
N GLY A 199 -16.19 -17.12 2.68
CA GLY A 199 -15.49 -16.74 3.91
C GLY A 199 -14.21 -15.92 3.69
N VAL A 200 -13.97 -15.42 2.47
CA VAL A 200 -12.85 -14.55 2.13
C VAL A 200 -13.35 -13.14 1.86
N ALA A 201 -12.72 -12.17 2.51
CA ALA A 201 -12.91 -10.74 2.25
C ALA A 201 -12.06 -10.29 1.05
N TYR A 202 -12.63 -9.52 0.14
CA TYR A 202 -11.92 -8.86 -0.94
C TYR A 202 -12.02 -7.35 -0.73
N VAL A 203 -10.88 -6.70 -0.57
CA VAL A 203 -10.74 -5.27 -0.27
C VAL A 203 -10.09 -4.61 -1.47
N LEU A 204 -10.89 -3.92 -2.28
CA LEU A 204 -10.41 -3.21 -3.45
C LEU A 204 -10.24 -1.73 -3.11
N SER A 205 -9.01 -1.21 -3.26
CA SER A 205 -8.64 0.15 -2.92
C SER A 205 -7.80 0.80 -4.01
N GLY A 206 -8.38 1.01 -5.20
CA GLY A 206 -7.71 1.59 -6.38
C GLY A 206 -8.08 3.06 -6.66
N ALA A 207 -8.50 3.81 -5.64
CA ALA A 207 -8.98 5.19 -5.80
C ALA A 207 -7.91 6.25 -5.49
N GLY A 208 -6.63 5.93 -5.68
CA GLY A 208 -5.52 6.80 -5.30
C GLY A 208 -5.37 8.05 -6.16
N ASN A 209 -5.57 7.91 -7.47
CA ASN A 209 -5.37 8.94 -8.49
C ASN A 209 -6.61 9.18 -9.36
N PHE A 210 -7.43 8.14 -9.56
CA PHE A 210 -8.61 8.17 -10.42
C PHE A 210 -9.86 7.69 -9.67
N MET A 211 -11.04 8.08 -10.16
CA MET A 211 -12.34 7.58 -9.68
C MET A 211 -13.26 7.30 -10.86
N GLU A 212 -13.81 6.10 -10.90
CA GLU A 212 -14.70 5.60 -11.95
C GLU A 212 -15.91 4.88 -11.36
N GLU A 213 -17.10 5.28 -11.79
CA GLU A 213 -18.36 4.63 -11.41
C GLU A 213 -18.68 3.37 -12.22
N SER A 214 -17.86 3.10 -13.24
CA SER A 214 -18.05 2.01 -14.19
C SER A 214 -18.08 0.65 -13.49
N ARG A 215 -19.10 -0.17 -13.82
CA ARG A 215 -19.25 -1.54 -13.30
C ARG A 215 -19.48 -2.56 -14.42
N PRO A 216 -18.56 -2.66 -15.40
CA PRO A 216 -18.76 -3.50 -16.58
C PRO A 216 -18.85 -4.99 -16.24
N HIS A 217 -18.38 -5.40 -15.06
CA HIS A 217 -18.32 -6.78 -14.59
C HIS A 217 -19.24 -7.07 -13.41
N GLU A 218 -20.17 -6.17 -13.06
CA GLU A 218 -21.11 -6.37 -11.93
C GLU A 218 -21.89 -7.68 -12.07
N ARG A 219 -22.30 -8.05 -13.28
CA ARG A 219 -23.02 -9.31 -13.56
C ARG A 219 -22.15 -10.57 -13.42
N SER A 220 -20.82 -10.41 -13.37
CA SER A 220 -19.88 -11.51 -13.13
C SER A 220 -19.58 -11.71 -11.64
N VAL A 221 -20.06 -10.81 -10.78
CA VAL A 221 -19.95 -10.94 -9.32
C VAL A 221 -21.13 -11.78 -8.80
N PRO A 222 -20.91 -12.81 -7.96
CA PRO A 222 -21.99 -13.60 -7.40
C PRO A 222 -23.03 -12.74 -6.65
N PRO A 223 -24.33 -13.04 -6.77
CA PRO A 223 -25.37 -12.28 -6.09
C PRO A 223 -25.11 -12.19 -4.58
N GLY A 224 -25.11 -10.98 -4.05
CA GLY A 224 -24.89 -10.70 -2.63
C GLY A 224 -23.42 -10.73 -2.18
N ALA A 225 -22.46 -11.06 -3.04
CA ALA A 225 -21.04 -10.99 -2.69
C ALA A 225 -20.52 -9.55 -2.58
N LEU A 226 -21.00 -8.63 -3.44
CA LEU A 226 -20.68 -7.21 -3.33
C LEU A 226 -21.42 -6.60 -2.12
N ARG A 227 -20.65 -6.13 -1.13
CA ARG A 227 -21.17 -5.58 0.13
C ARG A 227 -21.03 -4.06 0.21
N PHE A 228 -20.05 -3.48 -0.47
CA PHE A 228 -19.86 -2.04 -0.59
C PHE A 228 -19.19 -1.70 -1.91
N PHE A 229 -19.64 -0.60 -2.54
CA PHE A 229 -19.06 -0.01 -3.73
C PHE A 229 -19.10 1.52 -3.61
N TYR A 230 -18.01 2.18 -3.98
CA TYR A 230 -17.96 3.63 -4.07
C TYR A 230 -17.04 4.08 -5.22
N GLY A 231 -17.63 4.75 -6.20
CA GLY A 231 -16.98 5.14 -7.46
C GLY A 231 -17.43 6.52 -7.98
N SER A 232 -17.95 7.41 -7.12
CA SER A 232 -18.45 8.74 -7.53
C SER A 232 -17.35 9.55 -8.24
N PRO A 233 -17.57 9.98 -9.50
CA PRO A 233 -16.60 10.80 -10.25
C PRO A 233 -16.34 12.17 -9.64
N GLU A 234 -17.20 12.65 -8.74
CA GLU A 234 -17.05 13.94 -8.04
C GLU A 234 -16.20 13.82 -6.77
N SER A 235 -16.11 12.61 -6.20
CA SER A 235 -15.27 12.33 -5.03
C SER A 235 -13.81 12.68 -5.33
N PRO A 236 -12.98 13.15 -4.38
CA PRO A 236 -11.54 13.35 -4.61
C PRO A 236 -10.70 12.05 -4.62
N GLY A 237 -11.31 10.87 -4.41
CA GLY A 237 -10.60 9.59 -4.31
C GLY A 237 -10.67 9.02 -2.90
N GLY A 238 -9.85 8.01 -2.61
CA GLY A 238 -9.82 7.39 -1.30
C GLY A 238 -8.89 6.18 -1.20
N PHE A 239 -8.91 5.57 -0.02
CA PHE A 239 -8.04 4.45 0.34
C PHE A 239 -8.66 3.60 1.46
N ALA A 240 -8.03 2.46 1.78
CA ALA A 240 -8.41 1.64 2.92
C ALA A 240 -7.39 1.78 4.06
N HIS A 241 -7.87 1.86 5.29
CA HIS A 241 -7.10 1.64 6.51
C HIS A 241 -7.47 0.27 7.09
N VAL A 242 -6.46 -0.54 7.41
CA VAL A 242 -6.64 -1.88 7.96
C VAL A 242 -5.97 -1.96 9.32
N ARG A 243 -6.72 -2.44 10.32
CA ARG A 243 -6.22 -2.73 11.65
C ARG A 243 -6.38 -4.22 11.92
N LEU A 244 -5.28 -4.91 12.19
CA LEU A 244 -5.22 -6.31 12.59
C LEU A 244 -4.97 -6.41 14.08
N GLU A 245 -5.78 -7.21 14.76
CA GLU A 245 -5.69 -7.48 16.19
C GLU A 245 -5.79 -8.99 16.41
N PRO A 246 -5.36 -9.52 17.56
CA PRO A 246 -5.48 -10.96 17.84
C PRO A 246 -6.91 -11.51 17.74
N ARG A 247 -7.91 -10.64 17.92
CA ARG A 247 -9.34 -10.99 17.94
C ARG A 247 -10.09 -10.63 16.65
N GLY A 248 -9.41 -10.21 15.59
CA GLY A 248 -10.06 -9.90 14.32
C GLY A 248 -9.32 -8.83 13.53
N ALA A 249 -9.98 -8.28 12.52
CA ALA A 249 -9.48 -7.15 11.77
C ALA A 249 -10.60 -6.14 11.51
N THR A 250 -10.25 -4.86 11.40
CA THR A 250 -11.17 -3.82 10.92
C THR A 250 -10.61 -3.22 9.64
N VAL A 251 -11.46 -3.17 8.60
CA VAL A 251 -11.18 -2.46 7.35
C VAL A 251 -12.07 -1.24 7.32
N THR A 252 -11.49 -0.05 7.16
CA THR A 252 -12.20 1.22 7.03
C THR A 252 -11.84 1.85 5.69
N PHE A 253 -12.84 2.05 4.83
CA PHE A 253 -12.70 2.81 3.59
C PHE A 253 -12.89 4.29 3.89
N LEU A 254 -11.91 5.10 3.50
CA LEU A 254 -11.84 6.53 3.72
C LEU A 254 -11.84 7.24 2.37
N GLU A 255 -12.71 8.25 2.24
CA GLU A 255 -12.63 9.22 1.17
C GLU A 255 -11.51 10.23 1.46
N SER A 256 -10.90 10.82 0.44
CA SER A 256 -9.84 11.83 0.61
C SER A 256 -10.30 13.14 1.27
N THR A 257 -11.61 13.30 1.51
CA THR A 257 -12.19 14.34 2.38
C THR A 257 -11.96 14.07 3.87
N GLY A 258 -11.60 12.83 4.25
CA GLY A 258 -11.57 12.33 5.63
C GLY A 258 -12.86 11.61 6.05
N ARG A 259 -13.90 11.60 5.19
CA ARG A 259 -15.15 10.90 5.47
C ARG A 259 -14.94 9.39 5.48
N VAL A 260 -15.44 8.73 6.52
CA VAL A 260 -15.56 7.27 6.55
C VAL A 260 -16.72 6.87 5.64
N LEU A 261 -16.42 6.12 4.58
CA LEU A 261 -17.41 5.65 3.61
C LEU A 261 -18.02 4.31 4.04
N HIS A 262 -17.18 3.42 4.56
CA HIS A 262 -17.59 2.10 4.99
C HIS A 262 -16.61 1.54 6.02
N ARG A 263 -17.11 0.72 6.94
CA ARG A 263 -16.30 0.02 7.93
C ARG A 263 -16.84 -1.38 8.14
N VAL A 264 -15.95 -2.37 8.06
CA VAL A 264 -16.28 -3.78 8.28
C VAL A 264 -15.28 -4.41 9.25
N THR A 265 -15.78 -5.34 10.06
CA THR A 265 -14.96 -6.15 10.98
C THR A 265 -14.93 -7.59 10.48
N LEU A 266 -13.73 -8.12 10.30
CA LEU A 266 -13.49 -9.52 9.98
C LEU A 266 -13.24 -10.30 11.28
N PRO A 267 -13.88 -11.45 11.47
CA PRO A 267 -13.70 -12.26 12.67
C PRO A 267 -12.26 -12.82 12.77
N PRO A 268 -11.81 -13.21 13.96
CA PRO A 268 -10.52 -13.89 14.12
C PRO A 268 -10.56 -15.28 13.47
N ARG A 269 -9.39 -15.87 13.26
CA ARG A 269 -9.31 -17.26 12.85
C ARG A 269 -9.60 -18.15 14.07
N LEU A 270 -10.57 -19.06 13.93
CA LEU A 270 -10.75 -20.19 14.85
C LEU A 270 -9.59 -21.18 14.72
#